data_AF-A0A7C3C1F6-F1
#
_entry.id   AF-A0A7C3C1F6-F1
#
_cell.length_a   1.000
_cell.length_b   1.000
_cell.length_c   1.000
_cell.angle_alpha   90.00
_cell.angle_beta   90.00
_cell.angle_gamma   90.00
#
_symmetry.space_group_name_H-M   'P 1'
#
loop_
_entity.id
_entity.type
_entity.pdbx_description
1 polymer ?
#
loop_
_entity_poly.entity_id
_entity_poly.type
_entity_poly.pdbx_seq_one_letter_code
_entity_poly.pdbx_strand_id
1 'polypeptide(L)'
;MKSSNKWLLGFGSALGILVILAVVLVLTLPGRGEIELLPENTPEGVVQRYIYAIKDGNYEEAYGYLSPSSLKGDLRYGTYEEWSGMFMYREWADAWRAIIGEPELRGEKAIVSVSIEIFNPDGVFSNPVDTRYYPFTLEKQEGVWKITSPLYMVIY
;
A
#
# COMPACT_ATOMS: atom_id res chain seq x y z
N MET A 1 -20.01 -20.20 52.56
CA MET A 1 -19.68 -19.31 51.41
C MET A 1 -18.17 -19.06 51.38
N LYS A 2 -17.34 -19.97 50.85
CA LYS A 2 -15.86 -19.82 50.80
C LYS A 2 -15.22 -20.26 49.48
N SER A 3 -15.97 -20.93 48.60
CA SER A 3 -15.51 -21.40 47.28
C SER A 3 -15.72 -20.38 46.15
N SER A 4 -16.75 -19.52 46.25
CA SER A 4 -17.15 -18.58 45.20
C SER A 4 -16.07 -17.51 44.91
N ASN A 5 -15.42 -16.95 45.93
CA ASN A 5 -14.37 -15.94 45.75
C ASN A 5 -13.13 -16.51 45.03
N LYS A 6 -12.78 -17.78 45.26
CA LYS A 6 -11.59 -18.40 44.64
C LYS A 6 -11.83 -18.67 43.14
N TRP A 7 -13.05 -19.03 42.77
CA TRP A 7 -13.44 -19.21 41.37
C TRP A 7 -13.51 -17.89 40.62
N LEU A 8 -14.09 -16.84 41.23
CA LEU A 8 -14.10 -15.49 40.66
C LEU A 8 -12.70 -14.91 40.51
N LEU A 9 -11.82 -15.11 41.50
CA LEU A 9 -10.41 -14.71 41.44
C LEU A 9 -9.64 -15.46 40.35
N GLY A 10 -9.84 -16.78 40.23
CA GLY A 10 -9.22 -17.58 39.18
C GLY A 10 -9.66 -17.17 37.78
N PHE A 11 -10.97 -16.95 37.60
CA PHE A 11 -11.53 -16.52 36.31
C PHE A 11 -11.08 -15.11 35.94
N GLY A 12 -11.12 -14.15 36.88
CA GLY A 12 -10.67 -12.78 36.63
C GLY A 12 -9.18 -12.71 36.31
N SER A 13 -8.35 -13.52 36.97
CA SER A 13 -6.92 -13.61 36.67
C SER A 13 -6.66 -14.21 35.28
N ALA A 14 -7.38 -15.26 34.90
CA ALA A 14 -7.28 -15.84 33.56
C ALA A 14 -7.67 -14.84 32.48
N LEU A 15 -8.73 -14.06 32.70
CA LEU A 15 -9.15 -13.01 31.77
C LEU A 15 -8.10 -11.90 31.65
N GLY A 16 -7.53 -11.47 32.77
CA GLY A 16 -6.47 -10.46 32.78
C GLY A 16 -5.23 -10.93 32.00
N ILE A 17 -4.81 -12.19 32.19
CA ILE A 17 -3.71 -12.79 31.44
C ILE A 17 -4.06 -12.85 29.94
N LEU A 18 -5.28 -13.23 29.58
CA LEU A 18 -5.73 -13.28 28.19
C LEU A 18 -5.66 -11.89 27.52
N VAL A 19 -6.11 -10.84 28.21
CA VAL A 19 -6.05 -9.46 27.70
C VAL A 19 -4.62 -9.00 27.52
N ILE A 20 -3.74 -9.26 28.50
CA ILE A 20 -2.31 -8.92 28.39
C ILE A 20 -1.67 -9.68 27.22
N LEU A 21 -1.97 -10.97 27.07
CA LEU A 21 -1.47 -11.76 25.95
C LEU A 21 -1.97 -11.23 24.61
N ALA A 22 -3.23 -10.80 24.52
CA ALA A 22 -3.76 -10.18 23.30
C ALA A 22 -3.07 -8.85 22.99
N VAL A 23 -2.84 -7.99 23.98
CA VAL A 23 -2.10 -6.73 23.81
C VAL A 23 -0.66 -6.99 23.38
N VAL A 24 0.03 -7.92 24.05
CA VAL A 24 1.39 -8.32 23.67
C VAL A 24 1.39 -8.86 22.25
N LEU A 25 0.46 -9.76 21.89
CA LEU A 25 0.32 -10.25 20.52
C LEU A 25 0.14 -9.09 19.54
N VAL A 26 -0.76 -8.14 19.78
CA VAL A 26 -0.99 -7.01 18.87
C VAL A 26 0.27 -6.13 18.71
N LEU A 27 1.04 -5.95 19.77
CA LEU A 27 2.25 -5.14 19.76
C LEU A 27 3.48 -5.87 19.19
N THR A 28 3.57 -7.19 19.38
CA THR A 28 4.73 -8.01 18.97
C THR A 28 4.47 -8.83 17.71
N LEU A 29 3.20 -8.99 17.29
CA LEU A 29 2.95 -9.52 15.96
C LEU A 29 3.62 -8.55 14.99
N PRO A 30 4.44 -9.06 14.07
CA PRO A 30 4.90 -8.27 12.93
C PRO A 30 3.69 -7.97 12.03
N GLY A 31 2.87 -7.02 12.45
CA GLY A 31 1.73 -6.45 11.73
C GLY A 31 2.12 -5.33 10.78
N ARG A 32 3.43 -5.13 10.59
CA ARG A 32 4.01 -4.31 9.51
C ARG A 32 5.04 -5.20 8.84
N GLY A 33 4.56 -6.02 7.91
CA GLY A 33 5.38 -7.00 7.22
C GLY A 33 6.62 -6.33 6.63
N GLU A 34 7.80 -6.88 6.94
CA GLU A 34 8.89 -6.87 5.97
C GLU A 34 8.37 -7.65 4.77
N ILE A 35 7.64 -6.94 3.90
CA ILE A 35 7.19 -7.47 2.64
C ILE A 35 8.47 -7.62 1.84
N GLU A 36 8.76 -8.86 1.43
CA GLU A 36 9.94 -9.16 0.62
C GLU A 36 9.93 -8.21 -0.56
N LEU A 37 10.90 -7.28 -0.55
CA LEU A 37 11.01 -6.29 -1.59
C LEU A 37 11.46 -7.02 -2.84
N LEU A 38 10.69 -6.85 -3.90
CA LEU A 38 11.08 -7.28 -5.23
C LEU A 38 12.39 -6.56 -5.61
N PRO A 39 13.21 -7.16 -6.48
CA PRO A 39 14.48 -6.58 -6.88
C PRO A 39 14.32 -5.13 -7.36
N GLU A 40 15.08 -4.20 -6.79
CA GLU A 40 14.92 -2.76 -7.06
C GLU A 40 15.19 -2.36 -8.51
N ASN A 41 15.91 -3.20 -9.25
CA ASN A 41 16.27 -3.01 -10.64
C ASN A 41 15.28 -3.65 -11.63
N THR A 42 14.15 -4.17 -11.15
CA THR A 42 13.08 -4.70 -12.00
C THR A 42 11.88 -3.74 -12.04
N PRO A 43 11.08 -3.74 -13.13
CA PRO A 43 9.92 -2.87 -13.24
C PRO A 43 8.93 -3.02 -12.08
N GLU A 44 8.64 -4.25 -11.69
CA GLU A 44 7.74 -4.60 -10.60
C GLU A 44 8.28 -4.16 -9.24
N GLY A 45 9.60 -4.19 -9.01
CA GLY A 45 10.22 -3.64 -7.81
C GLY A 45 10.13 -2.13 -7.74
N VAL A 46 10.27 -1.43 -8.87
CA VAL A 46 10.04 0.03 -8.93
C VAL A 46 8.59 0.39 -8.64
N VAL A 47 7.64 -0.33 -9.24
CA VAL A 47 6.19 -0.12 -8.97
C VAL A 47 5.86 -0.41 -7.52
N GLN A 48 6.41 -1.48 -6.95
CA GLN A 48 6.23 -1.82 -5.54
C GLN A 48 6.66 -0.66 -4.64
N ARG A 49 7.88 -0.15 -4.83
CA ARG A 49 8.42 0.96 -4.03
C ARG A 49 7.64 2.26 -4.22
N TYR A 50 7.22 2.57 -5.44
CA TYR A 50 6.34 3.70 -5.70
C TYR A 50 5.03 3.62 -4.90
N ILE A 51 4.38 2.45 -4.89
CA ILE A 51 3.14 2.22 -4.14
C ILE A 51 3.36 2.34 -2.63
N TYR A 52 4.48 1.83 -2.10
CA TYR A 52 4.82 1.98 -0.68
C TYR A 52 5.16 3.41 -0.29
N ALA A 53 5.94 4.11 -1.12
CA ALA A 53 6.29 5.49 -0.88
C ALA A 53 5.03 6.38 -0.84
N ILE A 54 4.05 6.10 -1.70
CA ILE A 54 2.70 6.66 -1.54
C ILE A 54 2.17 6.22 -0.18
N LYS A 55 1.93 4.92 0.06
CA LYS A 55 1.32 4.41 1.30
C LYS A 55 1.87 5.02 2.61
N ASP A 56 3.17 5.27 2.68
CA ASP A 56 3.87 5.78 3.87
C ASP A 56 3.92 7.32 3.94
N GLY A 57 3.30 8.01 2.97
CA GLY A 57 3.30 9.47 2.86
C GLY A 57 4.63 10.06 2.37
N ASN A 58 5.56 9.23 1.90
CA ASN A 58 6.84 9.65 1.34
C ASN A 58 6.69 10.06 -0.14
N TYR A 59 5.98 11.17 -0.35
CA TYR A 59 5.67 11.68 -1.69
C TYR A 59 6.91 12.09 -2.50
N GLU A 60 7.97 12.55 -1.84
CA GLU A 60 9.22 12.90 -2.52
C GLU A 60 9.87 11.66 -3.15
N GLU A 61 9.94 10.55 -2.40
CA GLU A 61 10.44 9.28 -2.92
C GLU A 61 9.54 8.74 -4.03
N ALA A 62 8.22 8.77 -3.83
CA ALA A 62 7.25 8.34 -4.84
C ALA A 62 7.39 9.13 -6.15
N TYR A 63 7.51 10.46 -6.07
CA TYR A 63 7.72 11.32 -7.22
C TYR A 63 9.03 10.99 -7.96
N GLY A 64 10.07 10.58 -7.22
CA GLY A 64 11.34 10.13 -7.77
C GLY A 64 11.25 8.91 -8.69
N TYR A 65 10.25 8.04 -8.55
CA TYR A 65 10.05 6.88 -9.44
C TYR A 65 9.37 7.24 -10.77
N LEU A 66 8.79 8.44 -10.89
CA LEU A 66 8.11 8.89 -12.09
C LEU A 66 9.08 9.40 -13.15
N SER A 67 8.72 9.24 -14.42
CA SER A 67 9.47 9.71 -15.56
C SER A 67 9.42 11.25 -15.65
N PRO A 68 10.57 11.95 -15.64
CA PRO A 68 10.60 13.41 -15.75
C PRO A 68 10.01 13.92 -17.08
N SER A 69 10.15 13.16 -18.17
CA SER A 69 9.58 13.52 -19.48
C SER A 69 8.06 13.37 -19.49
N SER A 70 7.53 12.35 -18.82
CA SER A 70 6.09 12.14 -18.67
C SER A 70 5.46 13.21 -17.78
N LEU A 71 6.13 13.58 -16.68
CA LEU A 71 5.72 14.68 -15.82
C LEU A 71 5.67 16.00 -16.58
N LYS A 72 6.77 16.40 -17.24
CA LYS A 72 6.82 17.66 -18.02
C LYS A 72 5.77 17.74 -19.14
N GLY A 73 5.36 16.60 -19.70
CA GLY A 73 4.34 16.53 -20.74
C GLY A 73 2.90 16.63 -20.20
N ASP A 74 2.70 16.48 -18.89
CA ASP A 74 1.39 16.50 -18.25
C ASP A 74 1.10 17.89 -17.66
N LEU A 75 -0.01 18.51 -18.10
CA LEU A 75 -0.42 19.84 -17.65
C LEU A 75 -0.96 19.88 -16.22
N ARG A 76 -1.25 18.73 -15.61
CA ARG A 76 -1.81 18.60 -14.26
C ARG A 76 -0.78 18.14 -13.23
N TYR A 77 0.28 17.48 -13.66
CA TYR A 77 1.26 16.84 -12.77
C TYR A 77 2.72 17.21 -13.11
N GLY A 78 2.90 18.37 -13.74
CA GLY A 78 4.21 18.81 -14.25
C GLY A 78 5.25 19.06 -13.18
N THR A 79 4.80 19.41 -11.98
CA THR A 79 5.65 19.72 -10.82
C THR A 79 5.36 18.81 -9.63
N TYR A 80 6.29 18.78 -8.68
CA TYR A 80 6.10 18.04 -7.43
C TYR A 80 4.92 18.57 -6.63
N GLU A 81 4.74 19.89 -6.57
CA GLU A 81 3.67 20.54 -5.82
C GLU A 81 2.29 20.20 -6.39
N GLU A 82 2.15 20.23 -7.72
CA GLU A 82 0.90 19.85 -8.41
C GLU A 82 0.58 18.37 -8.21
N TRP A 83 1.60 17.50 -8.31
CA TRP A 83 1.43 16.07 -8.13
C TRP A 83 1.15 15.69 -6.66
N SER A 84 1.93 16.21 -5.71
CA SER A 84 1.75 15.89 -4.29
C SER A 84 0.45 16.46 -3.72
N GLY A 85 -0.03 17.60 -4.25
CA GLY A 85 -1.31 18.22 -3.88
C GLY A 85 -2.52 17.29 -4.07
N MET A 86 -2.43 16.27 -4.93
CA MET A 86 -3.46 15.25 -5.11
C MET A 86 -3.75 14.45 -3.83
N PHE A 87 -2.74 14.28 -2.98
CA PHE A 87 -2.81 13.43 -1.80
C PHE A 87 -3.17 14.22 -0.54
N MET A 88 -2.99 15.55 -0.53
CA MET A 88 -3.22 16.39 0.66
C MET A 88 -4.69 16.44 1.14
N TYR A 89 -5.65 16.26 0.24
CA TYR A 89 -7.08 16.40 0.53
C TYR A 89 -7.86 15.08 0.47
N ARG A 90 -7.16 13.95 0.35
CA ARG A 90 -7.80 12.63 0.21
C ARG A 90 -7.52 11.81 1.43
N GLU A 91 -8.56 11.54 2.22
CA GLU A 91 -8.55 10.43 3.16
C GLU A 91 -8.38 9.16 2.33
N TRP A 92 -7.27 8.47 2.53
CA TRP A 92 -7.10 7.15 1.92
C TRP A 92 -8.00 6.19 2.65
N ALA A 93 -8.53 5.22 1.92
CA ALA A 93 -9.18 4.10 2.57
C ALA A 93 -8.22 3.52 3.62
N ASP A 94 -8.66 3.39 4.88
CA ASP A 94 -7.81 2.92 5.97
C ASP A 94 -7.29 1.48 5.72
N ALA A 95 -8.02 0.71 4.91
CA ALA A 95 -7.68 -0.65 4.54
C ALA A 95 -7.71 -0.84 3.02
N TRP A 96 -6.52 -0.87 2.40
CA TRP A 96 -6.34 -1.33 1.03
C TRP A 96 -5.10 -2.21 0.88
N ARG A 97 -5.08 -3.01 -0.18
CA ARG A 97 -3.98 -3.92 -0.51
C ARG A 97 -3.60 -3.79 -1.99
N ALA A 98 -2.31 -3.76 -2.29
CA ALA A 98 -1.80 -3.91 -3.64
C ALA A 98 -1.43 -5.37 -3.92
N ILE A 99 -1.76 -5.82 -5.13
CA ILE A 99 -1.31 -7.09 -5.72
C ILE A 99 -0.57 -6.73 -6.99
N ILE A 100 0.71 -7.09 -7.05
CA ILE A 100 1.60 -6.78 -8.17
C ILE A 100 1.75 -8.06 -9.00
N GLY A 101 1.39 -8.00 -10.27
CA GLY A 101 1.55 -9.08 -11.22
C GLY A 101 2.95 -9.13 -11.84
N GLU A 102 3.21 -10.18 -12.60
CA GLU A 102 4.44 -10.32 -13.38
C GLU A 102 4.57 -9.21 -14.45
N PRO A 103 5.78 -8.73 -14.73
CA PRO A 103 6.01 -7.72 -15.76
C PRO A 103 5.94 -8.31 -17.17
N GLU A 104 5.26 -7.62 -18.08
CA GLU A 104 5.39 -7.83 -19.52
C GLU A 104 6.53 -6.96 -20.06
N LEU A 105 7.68 -7.57 -20.34
CA LEU A 105 8.87 -6.88 -20.86
C LEU A 105 8.86 -6.78 -22.40
N ARG A 106 9.19 -5.59 -22.92
CA ARG A 106 9.40 -5.29 -24.35
C ARG A 106 10.62 -4.40 -24.53
N GLY A 107 11.81 -4.99 -24.44
CA GLY A 107 13.08 -4.27 -24.51
C GLY A 107 13.21 -3.28 -23.35
N GLU A 108 13.33 -1.99 -23.67
CA GLU A 108 13.44 -0.90 -22.68
C GLU A 108 12.07 -0.41 -22.16
N LYS A 109 10.99 -1.17 -22.41
CA LYS A 109 9.64 -0.88 -21.92
C LYS A 109 9.09 -2.06 -21.13
N ALA A 110 8.28 -1.78 -20.12
CA ALA A 110 7.61 -2.79 -19.32
C ALA A 110 6.16 -2.39 -19.02
N ILE A 111 5.28 -3.38 -18.88
CA ILE A 111 3.95 -3.19 -18.31
C ILE A 111 3.83 -4.07 -17.07
N VAL A 112 3.51 -3.48 -15.93
CA VAL A 112 3.27 -4.18 -14.66
C VAL A 112 1.80 -4.00 -14.30
N SER A 113 1.06 -5.11 -14.25
CA SER A 113 -0.34 -5.07 -13.85
C SER A 113 -0.46 -5.02 -12.33
N VAL A 114 -1.11 -3.98 -11.81
CA VAL A 114 -1.37 -3.82 -10.38
C VAL A 114 -2.86 -3.86 -10.12
N SER A 115 -3.28 -4.67 -9.16
CA SER A 115 -4.63 -4.65 -8.61
C SER A 115 -4.62 -4.02 -7.23
N ILE A 116 -5.45 -3.02 -7.00
CA ILE A 116 -5.67 -2.38 -5.70
C ILE A 116 -7.03 -2.82 -5.19
N GLU A 117 -7.04 -3.54 -4.07
CA GLU A 117 -8.25 -3.93 -3.36
C GLU A 117 -8.50 -2.94 -2.22
N ILE A 118 -9.63 -2.25 -2.25
CA ILE A 118 -10.05 -1.24 -1.27
C ILE A 118 -11.18 -1.85 -0.44
N PHE A 119 -11.01 -1.89 0.88
CA PHE A 119 -12.00 -2.44 1.79
C PHE A 119 -12.94 -1.36 2.33
N ASN A 120 -14.16 -1.33 1.81
CA ASN A 120 -15.24 -0.39 2.13
C ASN A 120 -16.51 -1.16 2.52
N PRO A 121 -16.70 -1.51 3.81
CA PRO A 121 -17.83 -2.32 4.26
C PRO A 121 -19.14 -1.52 4.32
N ASP A 122 -19.97 -1.59 3.28
CA ASP A 122 -21.27 -0.92 3.20
C ASP A 122 -22.46 -1.84 3.55
N GLY A 123 -22.38 -2.51 4.71
CA GLY A 123 -23.43 -3.38 5.24
C GLY A 123 -23.27 -4.88 4.95
N VAL A 124 -24.14 -5.71 5.54
CA VAL A 124 -23.94 -7.17 5.65
C VAL A 124 -24.17 -7.97 4.36
N PHE A 125 -24.64 -7.33 3.28
CA PHE A 125 -24.93 -7.97 1.99
C PHE A 125 -24.18 -7.34 0.80
N SER A 126 -23.37 -6.30 1.04
CA SER A 126 -22.53 -5.72 -0.02
C SER A 126 -21.23 -6.50 -0.14
N ASN A 127 -20.62 -6.46 -1.33
CA ASN A 127 -19.23 -6.85 -1.47
C ASN A 127 -18.38 -5.74 -0.83
N PRO A 128 -17.65 -6.00 0.27
CA PRO A 128 -16.92 -4.95 0.96
C PRO A 128 -15.60 -4.60 0.26
N VAL A 129 -15.27 -5.25 -0.87
CA VAL A 129 -14.01 -5.03 -1.60
C VAL A 129 -14.29 -4.43 -2.98
N ASP A 130 -13.79 -3.22 -3.21
CA ASP A 130 -13.67 -2.60 -4.53
C ASP A 130 -12.28 -2.92 -5.11
N THR A 131 -12.22 -3.48 -6.31
CA THR A 131 -10.95 -3.82 -6.97
C THR A 131 -10.70 -2.90 -8.16
N ARG A 132 -9.57 -2.19 -8.13
CA ARG A 132 -9.12 -1.30 -9.20
C ARG A 132 -7.89 -1.87 -9.90
N TYR A 133 -7.85 -1.75 -11.22
CA TYR A 133 -6.76 -2.26 -12.04
C TYR A 133 -5.96 -1.10 -12.63
N TYR A 134 -4.65 -1.13 -12.44
CA TYR A 134 -3.71 -0.14 -12.94
C TYR A 134 -2.60 -0.82 -13.75
N PRO A 135 -2.58 -0.66 -15.09
CA PRO A 135 -1.47 -1.09 -15.91
C PRO A 135 -0.34 -0.05 -15.84
N PHE A 136 0.66 -0.29 -15.00
CA PHE A 136 1.83 0.57 -14.92
C PHE A 136 2.72 0.36 -16.14
N THR A 137 2.89 1.40 -16.95
CA THR A 137 3.88 1.44 -18.02
C THR A 137 5.17 2.05 -17.47
N LEU A 138 6.29 1.38 -17.72
CA LEU A 138 7.61 1.84 -17.37
C LEU A 138 8.50 1.87 -18.61
N GLU A 139 9.43 2.82 -18.60
CA GLU A 139 10.51 2.90 -19.57
C GLU A 139 11.85 2.97 -18.85
N LYS A 140 12.85 2.29 -19.39
CA LYS A 140 14.20 2.32 -18.84
C LYS A 140 14.94 3.52 -19.41
N GLN A 141 15.37 4.41 -18.52
CA GLN A 141 16.08 5.65 -18.83
C GLN A 141 17.43 5.60 -18.13
N GLU A 142 18.52 5.64 -18.90
CA GLU A 142 19.89 5.59 -18.36
C GLU A 142 20.15 4.39 -17.44
N GLY A 143 19.51 3.25 -17.73
CA GLY A 143 19.63 2.02 -16.94
C GLY A 143 18.67 1.92 -15.75
N VAL A 144 17.86 2.94 -15.48
CA VAL A 144 16.90 3.00 -14.36
C VAL A 144 15.47 2.96 -14.90
N TRP A 145 14.61 2.12 -14.32
CA TRP A 145 13.19 2.10 -14.68
C TRP A 145 12.46 3.32 -14.12
N LYS A 146 11.64 3.95 -14.95
CA LYS A 146 10.79 5.09 -14.59
C LYS A 146 9.36 4.83 -15.02
N ILE A 147 8.41 5.14 -14.13
CA ILE A 147 6.97 5.03 -14.41
C ILE A 147 6.57 6.16 -15.35
N THR A 148 6.03 5.80 -16.51
CA THR A 148 5.52 6.76 -17.49
C THR A 148 4.01 6.93 -17.43
N SER A 149 3.30 5.91 -16.94
CA SER A 149 1.84 5.93 -16.74
C SER A 149 1.41 4.79 -15.81
N PRO A 150 0.32 4.92 -15.04
CA PRO A 150 -0.33 6.18 -14.71
C PRO A 150 0.59 7.02 -13.80
N LEU A 151 0.50 8.35 -13.88
CA LEU A 151 1.25 9.24 -12.99
C LEU A 151 0.62 9.34 -11.59
N TYR A 152 -0.62 8.90 -11.45
CA TYR A 152 -1.35 8.91 -10.19
C TYR A 152 -2.28 7.71 -10.09
N MET A 153 -2.56 7.26 -8.87
CA MET A 153 -3.58 6.26 -8.57
C MET A 153 -4.70 6.88 -7.73
N VAL A 154 -5.84 6.23 -7.77
CA VAL A 154 -7.04 6.69 -7.09
C VAL A 154 -7.46 5.62 -6.09
N ILE A 155 -7.22 5.88 -4.81
CA ILE A 155 -7.45 4.94 -3.71
C ILE A 155 -8.39 5.63 -2.70
N TYR A 156 -9.68 5.70 -3.06
CA TYR A 156 -10.78 6.19 -2.23
C TYR A 156 -11.93 5.19 -2.33
#